data_AF-A0A7S3T7D6-F1
#
_entry.id   AF-A0A7S3T7D6-F1
#
_cell.length_a   1.000
_cell.length_b   1.000
_cell.length_c   1.000
_cell.angle_alpha   90.00
_cell.angle_beta   90.00
_cell.angle_gamma   90.00
#
_symmetry.space_group_name_H-M   'P 1'
#
loop_
_entity.id
_entity.type
_entity.pdbx_description
1 polymer ?
#
loop_
_entity_poly.entity_id
_entity_poly.type
_entity_poly.pdbx_seq_one_letter_code
_entity_poly.pdbx_strand_id
1 'polypeptide(L)'
;ALQARPEYKEEDLMLDRVLSSVTPTFDKLTEDGTRFRIYRFASLEVRTTEAHDGKELVGAVFSIQVHAASGELQNSDVADDDAIVKATEYVERCHRGTLARGQQPFYRHYFVVAETKSGRLLVTEMLED
;
A
#
# COMPACT_ATOMS: atom_id res chain seq x y z
N ALA A 1 9.86 1.48 -11.78
CA ALA A 1 10.44 0.26 -11.17
C ALA A 1 9.77 -0.01 -9.82
N LEU A 2 9.88 -1.21 -9.26
CA LEU A 2 9.39 -1.49 -7.90
C LEU A 2 10.50 -1.19 -6.89
N GLN A 3 10.23 -0.35 -5.90
CA GLN A 3 11.13 -0.04 -4.79
C GLN A 3 10.61 -0.73 -3.53
N ALA A 4 11.45 -1.54 -2.87
CA ALA A 4 11.04 -2.23 -1.64
C ALA A 4 10.81 -1.22 -0.52
N ARG A 5 9.70 -1.41 0.21
CA ARG A 5 9.28 -0.55 1.32
C ARG A 5 9.00 -1.42 2.55
N PRO A 6 10.03 -1.99 3.19
CA PRO A 6 9.88 -2.87 4.35
C PRO A 6 9.23 -2.19 5.56
N GLU A 7 9.28 -0.86 5.64
CA GLU A 7 8.63 -0.08 6.69
C GLU A 7 7.14 -0.42 6.82
N TYR A 8 6.41 -0.58 5.71
CA TYR A 8 4.97 -0.88 5.71
C TYR A 8 4.56 -2.20 6.37
N LYS A 9 5.54 -3.07 6.68
CA LYS A 9 5.26 -4.34 7.35
C LYS A 9 4.84 -4.15 8.81
N GLU A 10 5.09 -2.99 9.40
CA GLU A 10 4.71 -2.72 10.79
C GLU A 10 3.27 -2.19 10.89
N GLU A 11 2.68 -1.75 9.79
CA GLU A 11 1.33 -1.18 9.67
C GLU A 11 0.26 -2.22 9.29
N ASP A 12 0.32 -3.42 9.89
CA ASP A 12 -0.58 -4.56 9.61
C ASP A 12 -2.07 -4.18 9.62
N LEU A 13 -2.52 -3.35 10.56
CA LEU A 13 -3.94 -2.95 10.67
C LEU A 13 -4.42 -2.08 9.50
N MET A 14 -3.53 -1.27 8.92
CA MET A 14 -3.84 -0.43 7.76
C MET A 14 -3.84 -1.29 6.49
N LEU A 15 -2.84 -2.15 6.32
CA LEU A 15 -2.79 -3.09 5.22
C LEU A 15 -3.99 -4.04 5.24
N ASP A 16 -4.32 -4.67 6.37
CA ASP A 16 -5.47 -5.58 6.49
C ASP A 16 -6.78 -4.92 6.00
N ARG A 17 -7.01 -3.63 6.36
CA ARG A 17 -8.18 -2.88 5.87
C ARG A 17 -8.14 -2.67 4.37
N VAL A 18 -7.02 -2.22 3.83
CA VAL A 18 -6.89 -1.95 2.40
C VAL A 18 -7.02 -3.24 1.58
N LEU A 19 -6.32 -4.30 1.99
CA LEU A 19 -6.36 -5.61 1.35
C LEU A 19 -7.78 -6.20 1.32
N SER A 20 -8.57 -6.00 2.39
CA SER A 20 -9.97 -6.44 2.42
C SER A 20 -10.90 -5.69 1.44
N SER A 21 -10.49 -4.51 0.97
CA SER A 21 -11.26 -3.65 0.07
C SER A 21 -10.83 -3.75 -1.40
N VAL A 22 -9.72 -4.44 -1.71
CA VAL A 22 -9.11 -4.47 -3.04
C VAL A 22 -9.05 -5.90 -3.56
N THR A 23 -9.47 -6.11 -4.80
CA THR A 23 -9.32 -7.40 -5.46
C THR A 23 -7.83 -7.64 -5.82
N PRO A 24 -7.24 -8.80 -5.48
CA PRO A 24 -5.86 -9.09 -5.84
C PRO A 24 -5.70 -9.20 -7.37
N THR A 25 -4.64 -8.58 -7.89
CA THR A 25 -4.24 -8.67 -9.30
C THR A 25 -3.61 -10.03 -9.66
N PHE A 26 -3.11 -10.74 -8.67
CA PHE A 26 -2.64 -12.11 -8.78
C PHE A 26 -3.15 -12.89 -7.57
N ASP A 27 -3.69 -14.08 -7.83
CA ASP A 27 -4.23 -14.96 -6.80
C ASP A 27 -4.11 -16.42 -7.26
N LYS A 28 -3.19 -17.18 -6.65
CA LYS A 28 -2.91 -18.58 -7.02
C LYS A 28 -2.60 -19.43 -5.80
N LEU A 29 -3.00 -20.70 -5.91
CA LEU A 29 -2.73 -21.77 -4.96
C LEU A 29 -1.61 -22.67 -5.49
N THR A 30 -0.75 -23.16 -4.60
CA THR A 30 0.20 -24.24 -4.86
C THR A 30 -0.41 -25.60 -4.48
N GLU A 31 0.27 -26.69 -4.86
CA GLU A 31 -0.19 -28.07 -4.61
C GLU A 31 -0.38 -28.39 -3.12
N ASP A 32 0.42 -27.77 -2.25
CA ASP A 32 0.34 -27.90 -0.79
C ASP A 32 -0.75 -27.01 -0.15
N GLY A 33 -1.52 -26.28 -0.96
CA GLY A 33 -2.57 -25.38 -0.50
C GLY A 33 -2.10 -24.00 -0.07
N THR A 34 -0.82 -23.66 -0.22
CA THR A 34 -0.33 -22.29 0.05
C THR A 34 -0.87 -21.33 -1.01
N ARG A 35 -1.46 -20.21 -0.58
CA ARG A 35 -2.04 -19.18 -1.46
C ARG A 35 -1.13 -17.96 -1.51
N PHE A 36 -0.79 -17.54 -2.72
CA PHE A 36 -0.02 -16.32 -2.98
C PHE A 36 -0.92 -15.28 -3.63
N ARG A 37 -0.95 -14.08 -3.05
CA ARG A 37 -1.70 -12.95 -3.62
C ARG A 37 -0.80 -11.74 -3.84
N ILE A 38 -1.10 -10.99 -4.90
CA ILE A 38 -0.49 -9.68 -5.18
C ILE A 38 -1.61 -8.67 -5.34
N TYR A 39 -1.63 -7.68 -4.47
CA TYR A 39 -2.55 -6.57 -4.50
C TYR A 39 -1.83 -5.35 -5.04
N ARG A 40 -2.51 -4.61 -5.91
CA ARG A 40 -2.04 -3.32 -6.40
C ARG A 40 -3.09 -2.29 -6.12
N PHE A 41 -2.72 -1.25 -5.40
CA PHE A 41 -3.59 -0.11 -5.12
C PHE A 41 -2.76 1.16 -5.11
N ALA A 42 -3.20 2.14 -5.90
CA ALA A 42 -2.48 3.39 -6.14
C ALA A 42 -1.00 3.17 -6.49
N SER A 43 -0.07 3.66 -5.67
CA SER A 43 1.37 3.53 -5.84
C SER A 43 1.99 2.37 -5.08
N LEU A 44 1.20 1.41 -4.55
CA LEU A 44 1.71 0.29 -3.76
C LEU A 44 1.38 -1.07 -4.40
N GLU A 45 2.36 -1.97 -4.31
CA GLU A 45 2.20 -3.41 -4.55
C GLU A 45 2.45 -4.15 -3.24
N VAL A 46 1.46 -4.91 -2.78
CA VAL A 46 1.55 -5.73 -1.57
C VAL A 46 1.47 -7.19 -1.97
N ARG A 47 2.44 -7.98 -1.52
CA ARG A 47 2.50 -9.42 -1.74
C ARG A 47 2.26 -10.13 -0.44
N THR A 48 1.32 -11.06 -0.45
CA THR A 48 0.94 -11.83 0.73
C THR A 48 1.08 -13.32 0.48
N THR A 49 1.13 -14.07 1.57
CA THR A 49 1.11 -15.53 1.56
C THR A 49 0.21 -16.02 2.67
N GLU A 50 -0.61 -17.02 2.37
CA GLU A 50 -1.51 -17.68 3.30
C GLU A 50 -1.21 -19.18 3.24
N ALA A 51 -0.73 -19.75 4.34
CA ALA A 51 -0.59 -21.20 4.46
C ALA A 51 -1.96 -21.87 4.43
N HIS A 52 -2.04 -23.18 4.18
CA HIS A 52 -3.29 -23.94 4.22
C HIS A 52 -4.03 -23.69 5.55
N ASP A 53 -5.25 -23.15 5.50
CA ASP A 53 -6.07 -22.70 6.63
C ASP A 53 -5.39 -21.68 7.58
N GLY A 54 -4.38 -20.97 7.09
CA GLY A 54 -3.61 -19.98 7.84
C GLY A 54 -4.17 -18.57 7.74
N LYS A 55 -3.59 -17.64 8.51
CA LYS A 55 -3.78 -16.20 8.31
C LYS A 55 -3.01 -15.76 7.06
N GLU A 56 -3.60 -14.87 6.27
CA GLU A 56 -2.85 -14.13 5.26
C GLU A 56 -1.80 -13.22 5.91
N LEU A 57 -0.56 -13.31 5.45
CA LEU A 57 0.58 -12.55 5.97
C LEU A 57 1.19 -11.69 4.88
N VAL A 58 1.53 -10.45 5.21
CA VAL A 58 2.24 -9.54 4.32
C VAL A 58 3.71 -9.96 4.21
N GLY A 59 4.09 -10.49 3.06
CA GLY A 59 5.46 -10.94 2.77
C GLY A 59 6.36 -9.81 2.27
N ALA A 60 5.82 -8.90 1.47
CA ALA A 60 6.56 -7.75 0.94
C ALA A 60 5.64 -6.61 0.51
N VAL A 61 6.12 -5.38 0.66
CA VAL A 61 5.47 -4.17 0.16
C VAL A 61 6.46 -3.42 -0.71
N PHE A 62 5.98 -2.92 -1.85
CA PHE A 62 6.76 -2.14 -2.80
C PHE A 62 6.02 -0.86 -3.17
N SER A 63 6.75 0.23 -3.34
CA SER A 63 6.24 1.38 -4.09
C SER A 63 6.44 1.16 -5.58
N ILE A 64 5.41 1.51 -6.35
CA ILE A 64 5.36 1.48 -7.79
C ILE A 64 5.78 2.87 -8.26
N GLN A 65 7.03 3.01 -8.71
CA GLN A 65 7.43 4.23 -9.42
C GLN A 65 6.75 4.24 -10.79
N VAL A 66 5.63 4.96 -10.87
CA VAL A 66 5.01 5.32 -12.13
C VAL A 66 5.91 6.40 -12.74
N HIS A 67 6.80 6.02 -13.65
CA HIS A 67 7.31 7.02 -14.59
C HIS A 67 6.09 7.63 -15.26
N ALA A 68 5.97 8.94 -15.24
CA ALA A 68 4.90 9.68 -15.91
C ALA A 68 5.01 9.48 -17.43
N ALA A 69 4.72 8.28 -17.90
CA ALA A 69 4.22 8.03 -19.23
C ALA A 69 2.73 8.35 -19.13
N SER A 70 2.38 9.53 -19.65
CA SER A 70 1.03 9.88 -20.08
C SER A 70 0.29 8.62 -20.58
N GLY A 71 -0.64 8.10 -19.80
CA GLY A 71 -1.27 6.83 -20.10
C GLY A 71 -2.23 6.46 -18.99
N GLU A 72 -3.42 7.04 -19.09
CA GLU A 72 -4.68 6.50 -18.55
C GLU A 72 -4.53 5.85 -17.17
N LEU A 73 -4.60 6.68 -16.12
CA LEU A 73 -5.23 6.22 -14.89
C LEU A 73 -6.51 5.53 -15.33
N GLN A 74 -6.61 4.22 -15.11
CA GLN A 74 -7.83 3.49 -15.35
C GLN A 74 -8.90 4.25 -14.59
N ASN A 75 -9.71 4.98 -15.36
CA ASN A 75 -10.85 5.72 -14.88
C ASN A 75 -11.84 4.61 -14.53
N SER A 76 -11.63 3.98 -13.37
CA SER A 76 -12.62 3.11 -12.76
C SER A 76 -13.81 4.03 -12.61
N ASP A 77 -14.82 3.84 -13.47
CA ASP A 77 -16.05 4.61 -13.60
C ASP A 77 -16.49 5.11 -12.22
N VAL A 78 -15.99 6.30 -11.83
CA VAL A 78 -16.31 6.88 -10.54
C VAL A 78 -17.65 7.47 -10.82
N ALA A 79 -18.70 6.77 -10.40
CA ALA A 79 -20.02 7.37 -10.36
C ALA A 79 -19.86 8.76 -9.76
N ASP A 80 -20.32 9.78 -10.48
CA ASP A 80 -20.04 11.22 -10.27
C ASP A 80 -20.35 11.72 -8.83
N ASP A 81 -20.98 10.86 -8.02
CA ASP A 81 -21.40 11.05 -6.63
C ASP A 81 -20.56 10.30 -5.55
N ASP A 82 -19.47 9.60 -5.91
CA ASP A 82 -18.64 8.86 -4.93
C ASP A 82 -17.70 9.79 -4.15
N ALA A 83 -18.29 10.64 -3.30
CA ALA A 83 -17.57 11.60 -2.48
C ALA A 83 -16.65 10.93 -1.45
N ILE A 84 -15.49 11.55 -1.18
CA ILE A 84 -14.62 11.19 -0.05
C ILE A 84 -15.34 11.57 1.25
N VAL A 85 -15.60 10.59 2.11
CA VAL A 85 -16.29 10.78 3.40
C VAL A 85 -15.32 10.84 4.58
N LYS A 86 -14.10 10.32 4.42
CA LYS A 86 -13.07 10.34 5.47
C LYS A 86 -11.69 10.30 4.85
N ALA A 87 -10.76 11.08 5.40
CA ALA A 87 -9.34 10.98 5.10
C ALA A 87 -8.59 10.68 6.40
N THR A 88 -7.73 9.68 6.39
CA THR A 88 -6.85 9.33 7.51
C THR A 88 -5.41 9.50 7.06
N GLU A 89 -4.71 10.45 7.66
CA GLU A 89 -3.27 10.62 7.48
C GLU A 89 -2.52 9.73 8.47
N TYR A 90 -1.58 8.96 7.96
CA TYR A 90 -0.64 8.13 8.70
C TYR A 90 0.72 8.80 8.62
N VAL A 91 1.31 9.10 9.77
CA VAL A 91 2.62 9.74 9.90
C VAL A 91 3.59 8.77 10.53
N GLU A 92 4.59 8.35 9.78
CA GLU A 92 5.64 7.46 10.26
C GLU A 92 6.90 8.27 10.61
N ARG A 93 7.57 7.89 11.70
CA ARG A 93 8.87 8.43 12.09
C ARG A 93 9.98 7.59 11.49
N CYS A 94 10.47 7.98 10.32
CA CYS A 94 11.56 7.23 9.73
C CYS A 94 12.91 7.71 10.28
N HIS A 95 13.71 6.76 10.75
CA HIS A 95 15.07 6.99 11.22
C HIS A 95 16.03 6.48 10.15
N ARG A 96 16.72 7.39 9.44
CA ARG A 96 17.80 7.00 8.54
C ARG A 96 18.97 6.71 9.44
N GLY A 97 19.56 5.54 9.21
CA GLY A 97 20.61 4.99 10.07
C GLY A 97 21.68 6.00 10.48
N THR A 98 22.33 5.66 11.59
CA THR A 98 23.36 6.41 12.30
C THR A 98 24.42 7.00 11.38
N LEU A 99 24.22 8.24 10.92
CA LEU A 99 25.33 9.06 10.44
C LEU A 99 26.00 9.70 11.67
N ALA A 100 27.33 9.60 11.67
CA ALA A 100 28.18 10.07 12.74
C ALA A 100 27.89 11.54 13.10
N ARG A 101 27.72 11.78 14.41
CA ARG A 101 27.73 13.08 15.11
C ARG A 101 27.02 14.24 14.39
N GLY A 102 25.78 14.53 14.82
CA GLY A 102 25.44 15.91 15.17
C GLY A 102 24.12 16.45 14.65
N GLN A 103 23.61 16.02 13.49
CA GLN A 103 22.31 16.46 12.99
C GLN A 103 21.67 15.36 12.14
N GLN A 104 20.65 14.69 12.68
CA GLN A 104 19.77 13.83 11.91
C GLN A 104 18.55 14.68 11.51
N PRO A 105 18.26 14.93 10.23
CA PRO A 105 16.95 15.43 9.85
C PRO A 105 15.94 14.32 10.19
N PHE A 106 15.02 14.61 11.11
CA PHE A 106 13.84 13.78 11.29
C PHE A 106 13.01 13.92 10.02
N TYR A 107 13.04 12.92 9.15
CA TYR A 107 12.12 12.84 8.02
C TYR A 107 10.89 12.05 8.46
N ARG A 108 9.74 12.51 7.99
CA ARG A 108 8.44 11.90 8.26
C ARG A 108 7.90 11.42 6.94
N HIS A 109 7.44 10.18 6.91
CA HIS A 109 6.70 9.67 5.78
C HIS A 109 5.22 9.83 6.06
N TYR A 110 4.49 10.27 5.05
CA TYR A 110 3.07 10.57 5.15
C TYR A 110 2.31 9.77 4.11
N PHE A 111 1.23 9.15 4.57
CA PHE A 111 0.29 8.44 3.71
C PHE A 111 -1.12 8.88 4.04
N VAL A 112 -1.94 9.09 3.02
CA VAL A 112 -3.35 9.42 3.21
C VAL A 112 -4.19 8.28 2.68
N VAL A 113 -5.07 7.75 3.52
CA VAL A 113 -6.13 6.82 3.13
C VAL A 113 -7.43 7.61 3.08
N ALA A 114 -7.95 7.85 1.87
CA ALA A 114 -9.25 8.45 1.64
C ALA A 114 -10.30 7.35 1.42
N GLU A 115 -11.33 7.34 2.26
CA GLU A 115 -12.49 6.47 2.17
C GLU A 115 -13.61 7.22 1.46
N THR A 116 -14.20 6.59 0.45
CA THR A 116 -15.33 7.14 -0.30
C THR A 116 -16.67 6.65 0.24
N LYS A 117 -17.76 7.31 -0.13
CA LYS A 117 -19.12 6.97 0.29
C LYS A 117 -19.51 5.53 -0.07
N SER A 118 -19.00 5.01 -1.17
CA SER A 118 -19.19 3.60 -1.58
C SER A 118 -18.35 2.60 -0.78
N GLY A 119 -17.49 3.04 0.12
CA GLY A 119 -16.59 2.21 0.92
C GLY A 119 -15.26 1.87 0.24
N ARG A 120 -14.95 2.50 -0.89
CA ARG A 120 -13.65 2.34 -1.56
C ARG A 120 -12.56 3.10 -0.81
N LEU A 121 -11.37 2.53 -0.74
CA LEU A 121 -10.19 3.16 -0.15
C LEU A 121 -9.21 3.57 -1.25
N LEU A 122 -8.86 4.86 -1.26
CA LEU A 122 -7.80 5.44 -2.08
C LEU A 122 -6.60 5.70 -1.17
N VAL A 123 -5.44 5.19 -1.53
CA VAL A 123 -4.20 5.39 -0.76
C VAL A 123 -3.28 6.28 -1.57
N THR A 124 -2.75 7.34 -0.99
CA THR A 124 -1.73 8.16 -1.64
C THR A 124 -0.54 8.32 -0.73
N GLU A 125 0.65 8.05 -1.26
CA GLU A 125 1.92 8.33 -0.61
C GLU A 125 2.41 9.75 -0.97
N MET A 126 2.89 10.50 0.02
CA MET A 126 3.64 11.72 -0.21
C MET A 126 5.14 11.39 -0.24
N LEU A 127 5.72 11.40 -1.44
CA LEU A 127 7.17 11.29 -1.64
C LEU A 127 7.81 12.69 -1.52
N GLU A 128 9.04 12.76 -1.03
CA GLU A 128 9.85 13.98 -1.14
C GLU A 128 10.25 14.21 -2.62
N ASP A 129 10.32 15.48 -3.04
CA ASP A 129 10.75 15.91 -4.39
C ASP A 129 12.21 15.55 -4.72
#